data_AF-H2J7P7-F1
#
_entry.id   AF-H2J7P7-F1
#
_cell.length_a   1.000
_cell.length_b   1.000
_cell.length_c   1.000
_cell.angle_alpha   90.00
_cell.angle_beta   90.00
_cell.angle_gamma   90.00
#
_symmetry.space_group_name_H-M   'P 1'
#
loop_
_entity.id
_entity.type
_entity.pdbx_description
1 polymer ?
#
loop_
_entity_poly.entity_id
_entity_poly.type
_entity_poly.pdbx_seq_one_letter_code
_entity_poly.pdbx_strand_id
1 'polypeptide(L)'
;MMKIAFGTKDGVHLNDEHFGHSELYVVYEYDGENFKKVEEIKNPYAETHMHAKVEEILEFLGHCKVWVGLSMGKGSMIKLDKLGYKPIIVESETVEDAMEELRFILAGEVEE
;
A
#
# COMPACT_ATOMS: atom_id res chain seq x y z
N MET A 1 8.48 3.54 -14.03
CA MET A 1 8.56 3.77 -12.58
C MET A 1 7.15 3.77 -12.01
N MET A 2 6.89 2.90 -11.06
CA MET A 2 5.58 2.71 -10.43
C MET A 2 5.65 3.17 -8.97
N LYS A 3 4.64 3.93 -8.52
CA LYS A 3 4.53 4.33 -7.12
C LYS A 3 3.71 3.32 -6.32
N ILE A 4 4.26 2.93 -5.18
CA ILE A 4 3.79 1.87 -4.32
C ILE A 4 3.65 2.43 -2.91
N ALA A 5 2.45 2.35 -2.35
CA ALA A 5 2.15 2.82 -1.01
C ALA A 5 2.10 1.65 -0.02
N PHE A 6 2.82 1.76 1.08
CA PHE A 6 2.82 0.79 2.18
C PHE A 6 2.07 1.38 3.37
N GLY A 7 1.04 0.67 3.85
CA GLY A 7 0.30 1.05 5.04
C GLY A 7 1.03 0.64 6.31
N THR A 8 1.54 1.61 7.07
CA THR A 8 2.38 1.40 8.25
C THR A 8 1.79 2.00 9.52
N LYS A 9 2.26 1.54 10.68
CA LYS A 9 1.98 2.17 11.98
C LYS A 9 3.03 3.21 12.37
N ASP A 10 4.28 3.00 11.97
CA ASP A 10 5.42 3.83 12.39
C ASP A 10 6.38 4.19 11.24
N GLY A 11 6.02 3.86 9.99
CA GLY A 11 6.88 4.04 8.82
C GLY A 11 7.89 2.91 8.57
N VAL A 12 7.95 1.90 9.46
CA VAL A 12 8.83 0.73 9.33
C VAL A 12 8.04 -0.57 9.36
N HIS A 13 7.06 -0.68 10.26
CA HIS A 13 6.22 -1.87 10.40
C HIS A 13 4.89 -1.65 9.69
N LEU A 14 4.46 -2.66 8.94
CA LEU A 14 3.13 -2.66 8.33
C LEU A 14 2.05 -2.68 9.42
N ASN A 15 0.91 -2.07 9.09
CA ASN A 15 -0.23 -2.08 9.99
C ASN A 15 -0.91 -3.46 9.97
N ASP A 16 -0.95 -4.12 11.13
CA ASP A 16 -1.51 -5.46 11.31
C ASP A 16 -3.05 -5.50 11.33
N GLU A 17 -3.72 -4.36 11.53
CA GLU A 17 -5.18 -4.30 11.48
C GLU A 17 -5.73 -4.19 10.06
N HIS A 18 -5.64 -2.99 9.47
CA HIS A 18 -6.20 -2.67 8.15
C HIS A 18 -5.42 -1.53 7.49
N PHE A 19 -5.13 -1.65 6.19
CA PHE A 19 -4.45 -0.60 5.42
C PHE A 19 -5.14 0.77 5.52
N GLY A 20 -6.47 0.81 5.54
CA GLY A 20 -7.22 2.08 5.64
C GLY A 20 -7.07 2.80 6.99
N HIS A 21 -6.56 2.11 8.01
CA HIS A 21 -6.32 2.60 9.36
C HIS A 21 -4.84 2.81 9.67
N SER A 22 -3.96 2.61 8.70
CA SER A 22 -2.53 2.87 8.89
C SER A 22 -2.31 4.32 9.35
N GLU A 23 -1.44 4.53 10.34
CA GLU A 23 -1.11 5.87 10.83
C GLU A 23 -0.33 6.66 9.77
N LEU A 24 0.51 5.95 9.02
CA LEU A 24 1.44 6.49 8.04
C LEU A 24 1.44 5.63 6.77
N TYR A 25 1.51 6.30 5.62
CA TYR A 25 1.75 5.67 4.34
C TYR A 25 3.14 6.04 3.86
N VAL A 26 3.99 5.03 3.67
CA VAL A 26 5.31 5.24 3.08
C VAL A 26 5.25 4.90 1.60
N VAL A 27 5.66 5.83 0.75
CA VAL A 27 5.61 5.67 -0.70
C VAL A 27 6.99 5.41 -1.24
N TYR A 28 7.10 4.36 -2.04
CA TYR A 28 8.29 4.00 -2.79
C TYR A 28 8.03 4.08 -4.29
N GLU A 29 9.04 4.51 -5.04
CA GLU A 29 9.13 4.28 -6.47
C GLU A 29 9.87 2.97 -6.75
N TYR A 30 9.28 2.15 -7.61
CA TYR A 30 9.86 0.92 -8.12
C TYR A 30 10.15 1.05 -9.62
N ASP A 31 11.38 0.73 -10.03
CA ASP A 31 11.80 0.78 -11.43
C ASP A 31 11.83 -0.59 -12.13
N GLY A 32 11.50 -1.67 -11.39
CA GLY A 32 11.61 -3.06 -11.85
C GLY A 32 12.75 -3.83 -11.16
N GLU A 33 13.64 -3.13 -10.47
CA GLU A 33 14.76 -3.75 -9.75
C GLU A 33 14.99 -3.11 -8.38
N ASN A 34 14.84 -1.78 -8.27
CA ASN A 34 15.18 -1.01 -7.10
C ASN A 34 13.97 -0.26 -6.55
N PHE A 35 13.90 -0.20 -5.22
CA PHE A 35 12.93 0.60 -4.48
C PHE A 35 13.61 1.85 -3.95
N LYS A 36 12.97 2.99 -4.14
CA LYS A 36 13.42 4.26 -3.60
C LYS A 36 12.28 4.92 -2.84
N LYS A 37 12.48 5.19 -1.54
CA LYS A 37 11.54 5.96 -0.74
C LYS A 37 11.45 7.37 -1.31
N VAL A 38 10.23 7.82 -1.62
CA VAL A 38 9.99 9.14 -2.23
C VAL A 38 9.06 10.02 -1.42
N GLU A 39 8.19 9.45 -0.59
CA GLU A 39 7.22 10.22 0.18
C GLU A 39 6.81 9.50 1.46
N GLU A 40 6.37 10.29 2.44
CA GLU A 40 5.71 9.82 3.65
C GLU A 40 4.47 10.68 3.87
N ILE A 41 3.31 10.03 3.98
CA ILE A 41 2.02 10.70 4.13
C ILE A 41 1.40 10.25 5.44
N LYS A 42 1.17 11.20 6.37
CA LYS A 42 0.37 10.92 7.57
C LYS A 42 -1.08 10.73 7.16
N ASN A 43 -1.72 9.67 7.62
CA ASN A 43 -3.13 9.43 7.35
C ASN A 43 -3.98 10.46 8.12
N PRO A 44 -4.73 11.34 7.43
CA PRO A 44 -5.57 12.33 8.10
C PRO A 44 -6.75 11.69 8.85
N TYR A 45 -7.05 10.42 8.58
CA TYR A 45 -8.14 9.67 9.20
C TYR A 45 -7.69 8.72 10.31
N ALA A 46 -6.39 8.61 10.61
CA ALA A 46 -5.87 7.68 11.63
C ALA A 46 -6.49 7.89 13.01
N GLU A 47 -6.75 9.15 13.38
CA GLU A 47 -7.33 9.53 14.68
C GLU A 47 -8.87 9.58 14.65
N THR A 48 -9.47 9.38 13.48
CA THR A 48 -10.92 9.34 13.33
C THR A 48 -11.42 7.92 13.56
N HIS A 49 -12.47 7.74 14.37
CA HIS A 49 -13.15 6.44 14.53
C HIS A 49 -13.83 5.93 13.24
N MET A 50 -13.55 6.53 12.09
CA MET A 50 -14.12 6.16 10.80
C MET A 50 -13.10 5.38 9.97
N HIS A 51 -13.51 4.20 9.52
CA HIS A 51 -12.81 3.49 8.44
C HIS A 51 -12.81 4.36 7.19
N ALA A 52 -11.65 4.92 6.86
CA ALA A 52 -11.45 5.71 5.66
C ALA A 52 -11.88 4.89 4.44
N LYS A 53 -12.78 5.46 3.63
CA LYS A 53 -13.23 4.83 2.39
C LYS A 53 -12.12 4.93 1.34
N VAL A 54 -12.14 4.02 0.36
CA VAL A 54 -11.21 4.05 -0.78
C VAL A 54 -11.17 5.42 -1.45
N GLU A 55 -12.30 6.11 -1.59
CA GLU A 55 -12.38 7.45 -2.21
C GLU A 55 -11.57 8.49 -1.45
N GLU A 56 -11.64 8.50 -0.13
CA GLU A 56 -10.90 9.44 0.73
C GLU A 56 -9.40 9.16 0.66
N ILE A 57 -9.01 7.88 0.68
CA ILE A 57 -7.61 7.48 0.59
C ILE A 57 -7.05 7.84 -0.80
N LEU A 58 -7.86 7.73 -1.86
CA LEU A 58 -7.46 8.12 -3.22
C LEU A 58 -7.13 9.61 -3.35
N GLU A 59 -7.64 10.49 -2.50
CA GLU A 59 -7.34 11.93 -2.58
C GLU A 59 -5.85 12.21 -2.37
N PHE A 60 -5.19 11.42 -1.51
CA PHE A 60 -3.76 11.59 -1.21
C PHE A 60 -2.89 10.42 -1.68
N LEU A 61 -3.44 9.22 -1.89
CA LEU A 61 -2.73 8.05 -2.44
C LEU A 61 -3.12 7.68 -3.88
N GLY A 62 -4.01 8.43 -4.54
CA GLY A 62 -4.45 8.11 -5.91
C GLY A 62 -3.34 8.17 -6.96
N HIS A 63 -2.21 8.78 -6.64
CA HIS A 63 -1.02 8.76 -7.49
C HIS A 63 -0.20 7.45 -7.34
N CYS A 64 -0.45 6.64 -6.31
CA CYS A 64 0.15 5.33 -6.09
C CYS A 64 -0.71 4.24 -6.73
N LYS A 65 -0.14 3.46 -7.65
CA LYS A 65 -0.88 2.42 -8.38
C LYS A 65 -0.94 1.08 -7.67
N VAL A 66 0.00 0.82 -6.76
CA VAL A 66 0.02 -0.38 -5.91
C VAL A 66 -0.14 0.03 -4.46
N TRP A 67 -1.05 -0.62 -3.75
CA TRP A 67 -1.28 -0.40 -2.33
C TRP A 67 -0.99 -1.71 -1.60
N VAL A 68 -0.07 -1.66 -0.63
CA VAL A 68 0.47 -2.83 0.06
C VAL A 68 0.14 -2.74 1.54
N GLY A 69 -0.40 -3.83 2.11
CA GLY A 69 -0.61 -3.95 3.55
C GLY A 69 -0.83 -5.40 3.97
N LEU A 70 -0.88 -5.66 5.28
CA LEU A 70 -1.14 -7.00 5.81
C LEU A 70 -2.61 -7.42 5.68
N SER A 71 -3.52 -6.44 5.59
CA SER A 71 -4.96 -6.69 5.58
C SER A 71 -5.70 -5.53 4.90
N MET A 72 -6.68 -5.88 4.06
CA MET A 72 -7.60 -4.93 3.43
C MET A 72 -9.02 -5.49 3.41
N GLY A 73 -9.99 -4.60 3.58
CA GLY A 73 -11.41 -4.97 3.43
C GLY A 73 -11.71 -5.45 2.01
N LYS A 74 -12.42 -6.58 1.87
CA LYS A 74 -12.77 -7.20 0.59
C LYS A 74 -13.49 -6.22 -0.38
N GLY A 75 -14.40 -5.40 0.15
CA GLY A 75 -15.09 -4.37 -0.65
C GLY A 75 -14.14 -3.30 -1.18
N SER A 76 -13.14 -2.92 -0.39
CA SER A 76 -12.10 -1.96 -0.78
C SER A 76 -11.20 -2.54 -1.87
N MET A 77 -10.78 -3.81 -1.76
CA MET A 77 -9.96 -4.47 -2.78
C MET A 77 -10.67 -4.54 -4.13
N ILE A 78 -11.93 -4.99 -4.14
CA ILE A 78 -12.75 -5.05 -5.37
C ILE A 78 -12.92 -3.66 -6.00
N LYS A 79 -13.06 -2.61 -5.16
CA LYS A 79 -13.19 -1.24 -5.65
C LYS A 79 -11.88 -0.73 -6.23
N LEU A 80 -10.74 -0.99 -5.59
CA LEU A 80 -9.41 -0.62 -6.09
C LEU A 80 -9.11 -1.27 -7.44
N ASP A 81 -9.35 -2.57 -7.55
CA ASP A 81 -9.19 -3.34 -8.79
C ASP A 81 -10.01 -2.74 -9.95
N LYS A 82 -11.31 -2.48 -9.71
CA LYS A 82 -12.19 -1.83 -10.70
C LYS A 82 -11.74 -0.43 -11.12
N LEU A 83 -10.98 0.25 -10.27
CA LEU A 83 -10.44 1.58 -10.53
C LEU A 83 -9.04 1.54 -11.17
N GLY A 84 -8.51 0.34 -11.45
CA GLY A 84 -7.19 0.13 -12.05
C GLY A 84 -6.03 0.32 -11.06
N TYR A 85 -6.29 0.12 -9.77
CA TYR A 85 -5.29 0.04 -8.72
C TYR A 85 -5.09 -1.40 -8.31
N LYS A 86 -3.91 -1.68 -7.76
CA LYS A 86 -3.52 -3.03 -7.38
C LYS A 86 -3.35 -3.14 -5.87
N PRO A 87 -4.37 -3.64 -5.15
CA PRO A 87 -4.23 -4.01 -3.75
C PRO A 87 -3.42 -5.30 -3.64
N ILE A 88 -2.33 -5.28 -2.87
CA ILE A 88 -1.51 -6.45 -2.60
C ILE A 88 -1.50 -6.67 -1.08
N ILE A 89 -1.82 -7.91 -0.70
CA ILE A 89 -1.68 -8.37 0.67
C ILE A 89 -0.39 -9.15 0.76
N VAL A 90 0.46 -8.79 1.72
CA VAL A 90 1.72 -9.46 2.02
C VAL A 90 1.64 -10.12 3.38
N GLU A 91 2.53 -11.07 3.66
CA GLU A 91 2.64 -11.70 4.98
C GLU A 91 3.74 -11.06 5.84
N SER A 92 4.62 -10.28 5.21
CA SER A 92 5.76 -9.59 5.82
C SER A 92 5.35 -8.47 6.78
N GLU A 93 5.92 -8.45 8.00
CA GLU A 93 5.57 -7.45 9.03
C GLU A 93 6.29 -6.11 8.86
N THR A 94 7.40 -6.07 8.13
CA THR A 94 8.17 -4.83 7.88
C THR A 94 8.05 -4.38 6.43
N VAL A 95 8.23 -3.08 6.20
CA VAL A 95 8.27 -2.51 4.84
C VAL A 95 9.42 -3.10 4.03
N GLU A 96 10.57 -3.36 4.65
CA GLU A 96 11.74 -3.93 3.97
C GLU A 96 11.46 -5.35 3.46
N ASP A 97 10.97 -6.22 4.33
CA ASP A 97 10.61 -7.60 3.97
C ASP A 97 9.48 -7.61 2.93
N ALA A 98 8.48 -6.73 3.11
CA ALA A 98 7.38 -6.59 2.16
C ALA A 98 7.85 -6.14 0.78
N MET A 99 8.89 -5.30 0.67
CA MET A 99 9.48 -4.94 -0.62
C MET A 99 10.13 -6.14 -1.29
N GLU A 100 10.79 -7.03 -0.54
CA GLU A 100 11.36 -8.26 -1.09
C GLU A 100 10.25 -9.19 -1.62
N GLU A 101 9.21 -9.43 -0.83
CA GLU A 101 8.03 -10.21 -1.24
C GLU A 101 7.38 -9.63 -2.51
N LEU A 102 7.24 -8.30 -2.55
CA LEU A 102 6.65 -7.59 -3.68
C LEU A 102 7.46 -7.74 -4.98
N ARG A 103 8.79 -7.87 -4.90
CA ARG A 103 9.63 -8.13 -6.08
C ARG A 103 9.21 -9.43 -6.76
N PHE A 104 8.99 -10.49 -5.98
CA PHE A 104 8.60 -11.79 -6.52
C PHE A 104 7.19 -11.74 -7.13
N ILE A 105 6.25 -11.10 -6.44
CA ILE A 105 4.88 -10.93 -6.93
C ILE A 105 4.88 -10.16 -8.25
N LEU A 106 5.53 -8.99 -8.29
CA LEU A 106 5.54 -8.13 -9.46
C LEU A 106 6.37 -8.69 -10.62
N ALA A 107 7.41 -9.48 -10.35
CA ALA A 107 8.20 -10.16 -11.39
C ALA A 107 7.43 -11.33 -12.01
N GLY A 108 6.68 -12.09 -11.21
CA GLY A 108 5.88 -13.23 -11.69
C GLY A 108 4.71 -12.83 -12.61
N GLU A 109 4.23 -11.59 -12.52
CA GLU A 109 3.15 -11.08 -13.37
C GLU A 109 3.62 -10.55 -14.74
N VAL A 110 4.93 -10.54 -15.00
CA VAL A 110 5.50 -10.13 -16.29
C VAL A 110 5.69 -11.33 -17.23
N GLU A 111 5.49 -12.56 -16.75
CA GLU A 111 5.71 -13.80 -17.52
C GLU A 111 4.44 -14.41 -18.17
N GLU A 112 3.32 -13.68 -18.27
CA GLU A 112 2.11 -14.12 -19.02
C GLU A 112 1.88 -13.37 -20.35
#